data_AF-I2GVH1-F1
#
_entry.id   AF-I2GVH1-F1
#
_cell.length_a   1.000
_cell.length_b   1.000
_cell.length_c   1.000
_cell.angle_alpha   90.00
_cell.angle_beta   90.00
_cell.angle_gamma   90.00
#
_symmetry.space_group_name_H-M   'P 1'
#
loop_
_entity.id
_entity.type
_entity.pdbx_description
1 polymer ?
#
loop_
_entity_poly.entity_id
_entity_poly.type
_entity_poly.pdbx_seq_one_letter_code
_entity_poly.pdbx_strand_id
1 'polypeptide(L)'
;MNDLKLEIESLKNHCDSLQLEYNELSKKYNINEDPKQLANLRIKLLKQYNELRDTGLKLVQLIAQERNLSIKEIFQEMDISMHD
;
A
#
# COMPACT_ATOMS: atom_id res chain seq x y z
N MET A 1 -14.64 -6.15 43.71
CA MET A 1 -15.75 -5.48 42.98
C MET A 1 -15.39 -4.05 42.55
N ASN A 2 -14.60 -3.30 43.34
CA ASN A 2 -14.07 -1.99 42.93
C ASN A 2 -12.97 -2.07 41.86
N ASP A 3 -12.05 -3.03 41.96
CA ASP A 3 -10.95 -3.16 40.99
C ASP A 3 -11.46 -3.47 39.58
N LEU A 4 -12.48 -4.33 39.47
CA LEU A 4 -13.14 -4.61 38.19
C LEU A 4 -13.81 -3.37 37.56
N LYS A 5 -14.34 -2.45 38.40
CA LYS A 5 -14.94 -1.21 37.90
C LYS A 5 -13.88 -0.25 37.38
N LEU A 6 -12.77 -0.12 38.10
CA LEU A 6 -11.62 0.69 37.69
C LEU A 6 -10.99 0.16 36.40
N GLU A 7 -10.91 -1.17 36.26
CA GLU A 7 -10.39 -1.80 35.05
C GLU A 7 -11.32 -1.57 33.85
N ILE A 8 -12.64 -1.75 34.02
CA ILE A 8 -13.62 -1.44 32.96
C ILE A 8 -13.56 0.03 32.54
N GLU A 9 -13.39 0.94 33.50
CA GLU A 9 -13.31 2.39 33.23
C GLU A 9 -12.02 2.75 32.49
N SER A 10 -10.89 2.15 32.89
CA SER A 10 -9.61 2.28 32.17
C SER A 10 -9.71 1.78 30.74
N LEU A 11 -10.31 0.60 30.51
CA LEU A 11 -10.49 0.05 29.17
C LEU A 11 -11.41 0.91 28.30
N LYS A 12 -12.48 1.50 28.86
CA LYS A 12 -13.34 2.44 28.14
C LYS A 12 -12.59 3.67 27.69
N ASN A 13 -11.83 4.29 28.59
CA ASN A 13 -11.01 5.46 28.27
C ASN A 13 -9.97 5.16 27.19
N HIS A 14 -9.38 3.96 27.22
CA HIS A 14 -8.46 3.52 26.19
C HIS A 14 -9.15 3.37 24.83
N CYS A 15 -10.32 2.73 24.78
CA CYS A 15 -11.13 2.62 23.57
C CYS A 15 -11.50 4.01 23.01
N ASP A 16 -11.91 4.94 23.86
CA ASP A 16 -12.28 6.29 23.44
C ASP A 16 -11.09 7.05 22.85
N SER A 17 -9.89 6.91 23.45
CA SER A 17 -8.66 7.50 22.89
C SER A 17 -8.29 6.91 21.53
N LEU A 18 -8.39 5.59 21.37
CA LEU A 18 -8.11 4.89 20.11
C LEU A 18 -9.10 5.30 19.02
N GLN A 19 -10.37 5.50 19.38
CA GLN A 19 -11.40 5.94 18.44
C GLN A 19 -11.15 7.37 17.96
N LEU A 20 -10.72 8.26 18.85
CA LEU A 20 -10.33 9.62 18.49
C LEU A 20 -9.13 9.63 17.53
N GLU A 21 -8.08 8.87 17.84
CA GLU A 21 -6.89 8.76 17.00
C GLU A 21 -7.22 8.19 15.61
N TYR A 22 -8.08 7.17 15.55
CA TYR A 22 -8.58 6.62 14.28
C TYR A 22 -9.31 7.68 13.46
N ASN A 23 -10.20 8.46 14.08
CA ASN A 23 -10.96 9.49 13.40
C ASN A 23 -10.06 10.63 12.89
N GLU A 24 -9.03 11.02 13.63
CA GLU A 24 -8.07 12.02 13.20
C GLU A 24 -7.23 11.54 12.01
N LEU A 25 -6.72 10.31 12.07
CA LEU A 25 -5.95 9.69 10.99
C LEU A 25 -6.81 9.48 9.74
N SER A 26 -8.03 8.96 9.91
CA SER A 26 -9.00 8.77 8.82
C SER A 26 -9.28 10.09 8.09
N LYS A 27 -9.52 11.18 8.83
CA LYS A 27 -9.70 12.52 8.25
C LYS A 27 -8.44 13.04 7.56
N LYS A 28 -7.27 12.90 8.19
CA LYS A 28 -5.98 13.36 7.65
C LYS A 28 -5.66 12.71 6.30
N TYR A 29 -5.96 11.42 6.15
CA TYR A 29 -5.69 10.67 4.92
C TYR A 29 -6.91 10.55 4.00
N ASN A 30 -8.01 11.23 4.32
CA ASN A 30 -9.28 11.18 3.59
C ASN A 30 -9.78 9.73 3.34
N ILE A 31 -9.57 8.86 4.32
CA ILE A 31 -9.96 7.45 4.28
C ILE A 31 -11.39 7.35 4.81
N ASN A 32 -12.35 7.21 3.91
CA ASN A 32 -13.76 6.97 4.25
C ASN A 32 -14.14 5.48 4.16
N GLU A 33 -13.17 4.61 3.90
CA GLU A 33 -13.37 3.17 3.71
C GLU A 33 -13.19 2.40 5.03
N ASP A 34 -13.91 1.28 5.17
CA ASP A 34 -13.71 0.36 6.29
C ASP A 34 -12.25 -0.12 6.34
N PRO A 35 -11.62 -0.24 7.51
CA PRO A 35 -10.21 -0.65 7.62
C PRO A 35 -9.87 -1.95 6.87
N LYS A 36 -10.79 -2.92 6.82
CA LYS A 36 -10.58 -4.16 6.05
C LYS A 36 -10.64 -3.90 4.56
N GLN A 37 -11.54 -3.02 4.11
CA GLN A 37 -11.64 -2.63 2.72
C GLN A 37 -10.38 -1.90 2.26
N LEU A 38 -9.86 -0.97 3.06
CA LEU A 38 -8.62 -0.26 2.77
C LEU A 38 -7.42 -1.22 2.70
N ALA A 39 -7.31 -2.15 3.65
CA ALA A 39 -6.25 -3.14 3.64
C ALA A 39 -6.31 -4.03 2.38
N ASN A 40 -7.51 -4.50 2.03
CA ASN A 40 -7.73 -5.29 0.82
C ASN A 40 -7.43 -4.49 -0.46
N LEU A 41 -7.81 -3.21 -0.51
CA LEU A 41 -7.51 -2.32 -1.63
C LEU A 41 -6.00 -2.17 -1.79
N ARG A 42 -5.26 -1.90 -0.71
CA ARG A 42 -3.80 -1.80 -0.76
C ARG A 42 -3.13 -3.10 -1.21
N ILE A 43 -3.55 -4.24 -0.70
CA ILE A 43 -3.03 -5.56 -1.12
C ILE A 43 -3.29 -5.76 -2.62
N LYS A 44 -4.51 -5.45 -3.08
CA LYS A 44 -4.88 -5.58 -4.49
C LYS A 44 -4.03 -4.69 -5.40
N LEU A 45 -3.88 -3.41 -5.04
CA LEU A 45 -3.08 -2.45 -5.81
C LEU A 45 -1.61 -2.88 -5.87
N LEU A 46 -1.04 -3.33 -4.76
CA LEU A 46 0.35 -3.81 -4.73
C LEU A 46 0.55 -5.04 -5.60
N LYS A 47 -0.39 -5.98 -5.56
CA LYS A 47 -0.37 -7.16 -6.43
C LYS A 47 -0.44 -6.76 -7.91
N GLN A 48 -1.37 -5.87 -8.27
CA GLN A 48 -1.52 -5.38 -9.64
C GLN A 48 -0.26 -4.66 -10.13
N TYR A 49 0.36 -3.83 -9.28
CA TYR A 49 1.62 -3.16 -9.59
C TYR A 49 2.72 -4.17 -9.89
N ASN A 50 2.90 -5.19 -9.03
CA ASN A 50 3.92 -6.22 -9.22
C ASN A 50 3.69 -7.02 -10.51
N GLU A 51 2.45 -7.46 -10.76
CA GLU A 51 2.10 -8.20 -11.97
C GLU A 51 2.36 -7.38 -13.25
N LEU A 52 1.99 -6.09 -13.23
CA LEU A 52 2.21 -5.19 -14.35
C LEU A 52 3.69 -4.91 -14.58
N ARG A 53 4.45 -4.62 -13.51
CA ARG A 53 5.90 -4.41 -13.58
C ARG A 53 6.61 -5.63 -14.15
N ASP A 54 6.29 -6.82 -13.64
CA ASP A 54 6.94 -8.06 -14.06
C ASP A 54 6.59 -8.40 -15.52
N THR A 55 5.36 -8.13 -15.95
CA THR A 55 4.94 -8.27 -17.35
C THR A 55 5.67 -7.27 -18.25
N GLY A 56 5.73 -6.00 -17.84
CA GLY A 56 6.46 -4.95 -18.56
C GLY A 56 7.95 -5.29 -18.71
N LEU A 57 8.59 -5.77 -17.65
CA LEU A 57 9.98 -6.22 -17.68
C LEU A 57 10.21 -7.36 -18.66
N LYS A 58 9.31 -8.36 -18.70
CA LYS A 58 9.40 -9.45 -19.68
C LYS A 58 9.28 -8.94 -21.12
N LEU A 59 8.36 -8.00 -21.38
CA LEU A 59 8.22 -7.42 -22.71
C LEU A 59 9.47 -6.64 -23.12
N VAL A 60 10.03 -5.85 -22.20
CA VAL A 60 11.28 -5.11 -22.43
C VAL A 60 12.45 -6.06 -22.69
N GLN A 61 12.53 -7.18 -21.96
CA GLN A 61 13.53 -8.22 -22.19
C GLN A 61 13.43 -8.82 -23.59
N LEU A 62 12.21 -9.10 -24.08
CA LEU A 62 12.01 -9.62 -25.43
C LEU A 62 12.46 -8.62 -26.51
N ILE A 63 12.10 -7.34 -26.36
CA ILE A 63 12.52 -6.27 -27.27
C ILE A 63 14.05 -6.11 -27.25
N ALA A 64 14.65 -6.11 -26.06
CA ALA A 64 16.09 -6.03 -25.86
C ALA A 64 16.82 -7.18 -26.57
N GLN A 65 16.31 -8.41 -26.45
CA GLN A 65 16.85 -9.59 -27.12
C GLN A 65 16.73 -9.49 -28.65
N GLU A 66 15.55 -9.10 -29.16
CA GLU A 66 15.30 -8.97 -30.60
C GLU A 66 16.19 -7.90 -31.24
N ARG A 67 16.41 -6.79 -30.52
CA ARG A 67 17.22 -5.66 -30.99
C ARG A 67 18.70 -5.76 -30.61
N ASN A 68 19.08 -6.78 -29.85
CA ASN A 68 20.42 -6.97 -29.30
C ASN A 68 20.93 -5.74 -28.52
N LEU A 69 20.03 -5.11 -27.76
CA LEU A 69 20.28 -3.97 -26.89
C LEU A 69 20.15 -4.39 -25.42
N SER A 70 20.71 -3.60 -24.50
CA SER A 70 20.48 -3.80 -23.07
C SER A 70 19.10 -3.29 -22.65
N ILE A 71 18.54 -3.88 -21.59
CA ILE A 71 17.29 -3.43 -20.96
C ILE A 71 17.37 -1.93 -20.59
N LYS A 72 18.55 -1.46 -20.18
CA LYS A 72 18.79 -0.06 -19.81
C LYS A 72 18.63 0.88 -21.00
N GLU A 73 19.15 0.50 -22.16
CA GLU A 73 19.01 1.29 -23.39
C GLU A 73 17.55 1.36 -23.84
N ILE A 74 16.81 0.24 -23.75
CA ILE A 74 15.36 0.24 -24.03
C ILE A 74 14.60 1.15 -23.06
N PHE A 75 14.92 1.10 -21.76
CA PHE A 75 14.28 2.00 -20.79
C PHE A 75 14.61 3.47 -21.01
N GLN A 76 15.84 3.79 -21.41
CA GLN A 76 16.22 5.15 -21.79
C GLN A 76 15.47 5.63 -23.04
N GLU A 77 15.32 4.77 -24.06
CA GLU A 77 14.50 5.08 -25.25
C GLU A 77 13.03 5.29 -24.90
N MET A 78 12.51 4.57 -23.90
CA MET A 78 11.12 4.69 -23.43
C MET A 78 10.90 5.83 -22.44
N ASP A 79 11.94 6.58 -22.07
CA ASP A 79 11.92 7.61 -21.01
C ASP A 79 11.40 7.09 -19.66
N ILE A 80 11.71 5.83 -19.36
CA ILE A 80 11.34 5.16 -18.11
C ILE A 80 12.56 5.11 -17.19
N SER A 81 12.49 5.81 -16.05
CA SER A 81 13.45 5.60 -14.96
C SER A 81 12.91 4.54 -14.00
N MET A 82 13.59 3.39 -13.88
CA MET A 82 13.42 2.55 -12.70
C MET A 82 14.21 3.18 -11.55
N HIS A 83 13.51 3.85 -10.65
CA HIS A 83 14.00 4.04 -9.29
C HIS A 83 13.45 2.88 -8.49
N ASP A 84 14.34 2.03 -7.96
CA ASP A 84 13.99 0.98 -6.99
C ASP A 84 13.34 1.58 -5.73
#